data_AF-A0AAD9WPH9-F1
#
_entry.id   AF-A0AAD9WPH9-F1
#
_cell.length_a   1.000
_cell.length_b   1.000
_cell.length_c   1.000
_cell.angle_alpha   90.00
_cell.angle_beta   90.00
_cell.angle_gamma   90.00
#
_symmetry.space_group_name_H-M   'P 1'
#
loop_
_entity.id
_entity.type
_entity.pdbx_description
1 polymer ?
#
loop_
_entity_poly.entity_id
_entity_poly.type
_entity_poly.pdbx_seq_one_letter_code
_entity_poly.pdbx_strand_id
1 'polypeptide(L)' 'MRKANEPILTELEKIAVRSAGVKKEFRFDKVFTQTAGQEDVFVEVEPILRSALDGHSVCVLAYSQTGIGKTFAMGSA' A
#
# COMPACT_ATOMS: atom_id res chain seq x y z
N MET A 1 -25.98 18.17 -2.57
CA MET A 1 -25.82 16.90 -1.81
C MET A 1 -24.52 16.25 -2.27
N ARG A 2 -23.44 16.35 -1.49
CA ARG A 2 -22.17 15.65 -1.80
C ARG A 2 -22.39 14.18 -1.44
N LYS A 3 -22.37 13.28 -2.43
CA LYS A 3 -22.37 11.84 -2.17
C LYS A 3 -21.18 11.56 -1.25
N ALA A 4 -21.42 10.95 -0.10
CA ALA A 4 -20.35 10.46 0.75
C ALA A 4 -19.54 9.45 -0.08
N ASN A 5 -18.26 9.71 -0.25
CA ASN A 5 -17.34 8.80 -0.91
C ASN A 5 -17.40 7.46 -0.19
N GLU A 6 -17.76 6.39 -0.90
CA GLU A 6 -17.54 5.03 -0.42
C GLU A 6 -16.05 4.87 -0.09
N PRO A 7 -15.71 4.18 1.02
CA PRO A 7 -14.32 3.90 1.33
C PRO A 7 -13.72 3.09 0.17
N ILE A 8 -12.58 3.55 -0.34
CA ILE A 8 -11.91 2.97 -1.53
C ILE A 8 -11.46 1.52 -1.26
N LEU A 9 -11.40 1.11 0.02
CA LEU A 9 -10.93 -0.22 0.46
C LEU A 9 -11.89 -0.80 1.51
N THR A 10 -12.37 -2.02 1.25
CA THR A 10 -13.36 -2.70 2.10
C THR A 10 -12.90 -4.06 2.61
N GLU A 11 -11.78 -4.61 2.13
CA GLU A 11 -11.22 -5.88 2.62
C GLU A 11 -9.77 -5.71 3.09
N LEU A 12 -9.51 -6.04 4.36
CA LEU A 12 -8.16 -6.05 4.93
C LEU A 12 -7.52 -7.42 4.70
N GLU A 13 -6.40 -7.45 4.00
CA GLU A 13 -5.55 -8.62 3.87
C GLU A 13 -4.84 -8.92 5.22
N LYS A 14 -4.91 -10.20 5.63
CA LYS A 14 -4.32 -10.67 6.88
C LYS A 14 -2.99 -11.38 6.61
N ILE A 15 -1.92 -10.92 7.24
CA ILE A 15 -0.60 -11.57 7.19
C ILE A 15 -0.16 -12.03 8.58
N ALA A 16 0.39 -13.24 8.66
CA ALA A 16 0.98 -13.77 9.88
C ALA A 16 2.51 -13.84 9.76
N VAL A 17 3.21 -13.13 10.64
CA VAL A 17 4.68 -13.15 10.72
C VAL A 17 5.10 -13.99 11.92
N ARG A 18 6.00 -14.94 11.70
CA ARG A 18 6.61 -15.73 12.78
C ARG A 18 7.94 -15.09 13.17
N SER A 19 8.12 -14.74 14.43
CA SER A 19 9.38 -14.25 14.98
C SER A 19 9.65 -14.92 16.32
N ALA A 20 10.81 -15.57 16.46
CA ALA A 20 11.24 -16.27 17.67
C ALA A 20 10.17 -17.23 18.26
N GLY A 21 9.49 -18.00 17.42
CA GLY A 21 8.44 -18.94 17.84
C GLY A 21 7.07 -18.31 18.13
N VAL A 22 6.96 -16.98 18.14
CA VAL A 22 5.69 -16.26 18.32
C VAL A 22 5.10 -15.91 16.96
N LYS A 23 3.85 -16.31 16.72
CA LYS A 23 3.05 -15.89 15.56
C LYS A 23 2.39 -14.55 15.87
N LYS A 24 2.70 -13.51 15.11
CA LYS A 24 2.02 -12.21 15.14
C LYS A 24 1.19 -12.03 13.88
N GLU A 25 -0.03 -11.54 14.03
CA GLU A 25 -0.94 -11.32 12.92
C GLU A 25 -1.16 -9.81 12.71
N PHE A 26 -1.09 -9.38 11.46
CA PHE A 26 -1.28 -8.00 11.04
C PHE A 26 -2.38 -7.96 9.98
N ARG A 27 -3.06 -6.82 9.89
CA ARG A 27 -4.10 -6.55 8.92
C ARG A 27 -3.75 -5.25 8.21
N PHE A 28 -3.73 -5.30 6.88
CA PHE A 28 -3.42 -4.17 6.01
C PHE A 28 -4.43 -4.14 4.87
N ASP A 29 -4.62 -2.97 4.27
CA ASP A 29 -5.45 -2.84 3.07
C ASP A 29 -4.94 -3.70 1.90
N LYS A 30 -3.62 -3.78 1.75
CA LYS A 30 -2.96 -4.62 0.76
C LYS A 30 -1.63 -5.17 1.26
N VAL A 31 -1.32 -6.43 0.94
CA VAL A 31 -0.05 -7.09 1.23
C VAL A 31 0.55 -7.65 -0.04
N PHE A 32 1.64 -7.03 -0.50
CA PHE A 32 2.40 -7.52 -1.64
C PHE A 32 3.38 -8.62 -1.22
N THR A 33 3.38 -9.72 -1.96
CA THR A 33 4.33 -10.83 -1.76
C THR A 33 5.61 -10.59 -2.56
N GLN A 34 6.64 -11.43 -2.36
CA GLN A 34 7.93 -11.29 -3.06
C GLN A 34 7.83 -11.45 -4.60
N THR A 35 6.72 -11.99 -5.11
CA THR A 35 6.48 -12.14 -6.55
C THR A 35 5.78 -10.93 -7.17
N ALA A 36 5.31 -9.98 -6.36
CA ALA A 36 4.66 -8.78 -6.86
C ALA A 36 5.68 -7.82 -7.50
N GLY A 37 5.34 -7.29 -8.67
CA GLY A 37 6.12 -6.30 -9.41
C GLY A 37 5.71 -4.86 -9.11
N GLN A 38 6.37 -3.90 -9.76
CA GLN A 38 6.01 -2.48 -9.67
C GLN A 38 4.62 -2.20 -10.25
N GLU A 39 4.22 -2.94 -11.29
CA GLU A 39 2.90 -2.79 -11.92
C GLU A 39 1.77 -3.11 -10.93
N ASP A 40 1.92 -4.17 -10.14
CA ASP A 40 0.93 -4.57 -9.14
C ASP A 40 0.74 -3.48 -8.07
N VAL A 41 1.84 -2.84 -7.67
CA VAL A 41 1.80 -1.73 -6.71
C VAL A 41 1.16 -0.50 -7.33
N PHE A 42 1.47 -0.19 -8.59
CA PHE A 42 0.91 0.97 -9.28
C PHE A 42 -0.60 0.87 -9.45
N VAL A 43 -1.11 -0.31 -9.86
CA VAL A 43 -2.55 -0.55 -10.05
C VAL A 43 -3.33 -0.31 -8.75
N GLU A 44 -2.78 -0.72 -7.60
CA GLU A 44 -3.42 -0.51 -6.30
C GLU A 44 -3.43 0.98 -5.88
N VAL A 45 -2.41 1.75 -6.27
CA VAL A 45 -2.27 3.17 -5.90
C VAL A 45 -3.00 4.09 -6.89
N GLU A 46 -3.31 3.63 -8.09
CA GLU A 46 -3.99 4.39 -9.15
C GLU A 46 -5.31 5.07 -8.69
N PRO A 47 -6.23 4.41 -7.96
CA PRO A 47 -7.46 5.04 -7.49
C PRO A 47 -7.20 6.23 -6.56
N ILE A 48 -6.15 6.14 -5.75
CA ILE A 48 -5.72 7.20 -4.84
C ILE A 48 -5.16 8.39 -5.65
N LEU A 49 -4.37 8.12 -6.69
CA LEU A 49 -3.84 9.13 -7.59
C LEU A 49 -4.94 9.84 -8.40
N ARG A 50 -5.95 9.10 -8.86
CA ARG A 50 -7.13 9.67 -9.54
C ARG A 50 -7.89 10.63 -8.61
N SER A 51 -8.05 10.28 -7.33
CA SER A 51 -8.62 11.18 -6.33
C SER A 51 -7.80 12.47 -6.14
N ALA A 52 -6.48 12.37 -6.23
CA ALA A 52 -5.60 13.55 -6.20
C ALA A 52 -5.82 14.47 -7.41
N LEU A 53 -6.01 13.89 -8.60
CA LEU A 53 -6.33 14.63 -9.82
C LEU A 53 -7.71 15.29 -9.76
N ASP A 54 -8.66 14.69 -9.05
CA ASP A 54 -10.00 15.25 -8.78
C ASP A 54 -10.00 16.38 -7.74
N GLY A 55 -8.82 16.84 -7.30
CA GLY A 55 -8.65 17.99 -6.41
C GLY A 55 -8.66 17.67 -4.91
N HIS A 56 -8.50 16.40 -4.54
CA HIS A 56 -8.28 16.03 -3.13
C HIS A 56 -6.79 16.08 -2.78
N SER A 57 -6.44 16.64 -1.63
CA SER A 57 -5.06 16.60 -1.13
C SER A 57 -4.72 15.18 -0.67
N VAL A 58 -3.81 14.53 -1.40
CA VAL A 58 -3.32 13.16 -1.11
C VAL A 58 -1.87 13.21 -0.63
N CYS A 59 -1.53 12.36 0.34
CA CYS A 59 -0.15 12.18 0.82
C CYS A 59 0.19 10.69 0.83
N VAL A 60 1.29 10.31 0.15
CA VAL A 60 1.81 8.93 0.12
C VAL A 60 3.11 8.89 0.91
N LEU A 61 3.19 8.02 1.91
CA LEU A 61 4.37 7.85 2.76
C LEU A 61 4.90 6.42 2.62
N ALA A 62 6.17 6.27 2.25
CA ALA A 62 6.83 4.98 2.18
C ALA A 62 7.68 4.75 3.44
N TYR A 63 7.17 3.94 4.37
CA TYR A 63 7.91 3.56 5.58
C TYR A 63 8.49 2.15 5.42
N SER A 64 9.80 1.99 5.61
CA SER A 64 10.39 0.69 5.90
C SER A 64 11.73 0.86 6.61
N GLN A 65 12.30 -0.22 7.11
CA GLN A 65 13.60 -0.20 7.76
C GLN A 65 14.74 0.18 6.78
N THR A 66 15.74 0.91 7.27
CA THR A 66 16.88 1.42 6.49
C THR A 66 17.67 0.25 5.86
N GLY A 67 17.95 0.32 4.55
CA GLY A 67 18.76 -0.69 3.84
C GLY A 67 18.02 -1.76 3.02
N ILE A 68 16.69 -1.76 2.96
CA ILE A 68 15.87 -2.80 2.29
C ILE A 68 15.31 -2.36 0.92
N GLY A 69 16.03 -1.53 0.16
CA GLY A 69 15.70 -1.30 -1.26
C GLY A 69 14.55 -0.31 -1.58
N LYS A 70 14.19 0.62 -0.69
CA LYS A 70 13.16 1.66 -0.97
C LYS A 70 13.44 2.51 -2.22
N THR A 71 14.70 2.74 -2.57
CA THR A 71 15.07 3.50 -3.77
C THR A 71 14.71 2.77 -5.07
N PHE A 72 14.72 1.43 -5.09
CA PHE A 72 14.30 0.62 -6.25
C PHE A 72 12.77 0.65 -6.45
N ALA A 73 12.00 0.87 -5.38
CA ALA A 73 10.54 0.96 -5.45
C ALA A 73 10.02 2.37 -5.83
N MET A 74 10.82 3.44 -5.62
CA MET A 74 10.39 4.83 -5.81
C MET A 74 11.05 5.53 -7.01
N GLY A 75 12.09 4.95 -7.61
CA GLY A 75 12.69 5.47 -8.83
C GLY A 75 14.21 5.60 -8.74
N SER A 76 14.86 4.79 -9.57
CA SER A 76 16.15 5.11 -10.19
C SER A 76 16.07 4.75 -11.66
N ALA A 77 15.34 5.57 -12.41
CA ALA A 77 15.57 5.97 -13.80
C ALA A 77 14.73 7.22 -14.07
#